data_AF-A0A554KGE0-F1
#
_entry.id   AF-A0A554KGE0-F1
#
_cell.length_a   1.000
_cell.length_b   1.000
_cell.length_c   1.000
_cell.angle_alpha   90.00
_cell.angle_beta   90.00
_cell.angle_gamma   90.00
#
_symmetry.space_group_name_H-M   'P 1'
#
loop_
_entity.id
_entity.type
_entity.pdbx_description
1 polymer ?
#
loop_
_entity_poly.entity_id
_entity_poly.type
_entity_poly.pdbx_seq_one_letter_code
_entity_poly.pdbx_strand_id
1 'polypeptide(L)' 'MQQKIPIIDIKKYGGKQVAVVNGRIVAFGETTREVLERARKKTAHSQWKEILLITVPRGLTVVYRL' A
#
# COMPACT_ATOMS: atom_id res chain seq x y z
N MET A 1 14.43 -14.85 2.84
CA MET A 1 13.79 -13.80 3.68
C MET A 1 12.29 -13.96 3.59
N GLN A 2 11.60 -14.20 4.71
CA GLN A 2 10.16 -14.46 4.71
C GLN A 2 9.42 -13.16 4.37
N GLN A 3 8.84 -13.06 3.17
CA GLN A 3 8.05 -11.89 2.78
C GLN A 3 6.78 -11.84 3.65
N LYS A 4 6.66 -10.81 4.49
CA LYS A 4 5.43 -10.58 5.27
C LYS A 4 4.36 -10.08 4.32
N ILE A 5 3.35 -10.92 4.06
CA ILE A 5 2.19 -10.55 3.25
C ILE A 5 1.42 -9.46 3.99
N PRO A 6 1.21 -8.27 3.39
CA PRO A 6 0.46 -7.21 4.04
C PRO A 6 -1.02 -7.59 4.17
N ILE A 7 -1.59 -7.38 5.34
CA ILE A 7 -3.03 -7.51 5.58
C ILE A 7 -3.64 -6.12 5.39
N ILE A 8 -4.58 -6.02 4.45
CA ILE A 8 -5.24 -4.76 4.08
C ILE A 8 -6.70 -4.83 4.52
N ASP A 9 -7.10 -3.93 5.42
CA ASP A 9 -8.50 -3.77 5.81
C ASP A 9 -9.26 -2.96 4.75
N ILE A 10 -10.14 -3.63 4.01
CA ILE A 10 -10.96 -3.00 2.96
C ILE A 10 -11.89 -1.92 3.55
N LYS A 11 -12.40 -2.09 4.78
CA LYS A 11 -13.29 -1.07 5.39
C LYS A 11 -12.55 0.25 5.59
N LYS A 12 -11.25 0.19 5.90
CA LYS A 12 -10.42 1.35 6.18
C LYS A 12 -9.78 1.95 4.92
N TYR A 13 -9.37 1.10 3.99
CA TYR A 13 -8.56 1.50 2.84
C TYR A 13 -9.29 1.42 1.49
N GLY A 14 -10.54 0.95 1.46
CA GLY A 14 -11.32 0.82 0.22
C GLY A 14 -11.36 2.11 -0.59
N GLY A 15 -10.99 2.01 -1.87
CA GLY A 15 -10.90 3.15 -2.79
C GLY A 15 -9.66 4.03 -2.64
N LYS A 16 -8.71 3.65 -1.78
CA LYS A 16 -7.47 4.38 -1.55
C LYS A 16 -6.28 3.65 -2.17
N GLN A 17 -5.22 4.40 -2.40
CA GLN A 17 -3.89 3.85 -2.59
C GLN A 17 -3.21 3.70 -1.23
N VAL A 18 -2.43 2.63 -1.06
CA VAL A 18 -1.65 2.35 0.15
C VAL A 18 -0.19 2.08 -0.22
N ALA A 19 0.73 2.59 0.59
CA ALA A 19 2.15 2.26 0.52
C ALA A 19 2.49 1.27 1.64
N VAL A 20 3.13 0.17 1.26
CA VAL A 20 3.54 -0.92 2.13
C VAL A 20 5.05 -1.00 2.14
N VAL A 21 5.64 -1.07 3.34
CA VAL A 21 7.07 -1.33 3.55
C VAL A 21 7.19 -2.45 4.57
N ASN A 22 7.98 -3.49 4.26
CA ASN A 22 8.17 -4.66 5.13
C ASN A 22 6.86 -5.29 5.64
N GLY A 23 5.84 -5.36 4.77
CA GLY A 23 4.52 -5.91 5.09
C GLY A 23 3.63 -5.01 5.95
N ARG A 24 4.04 -3.75 6.23
CA ARG A 24 3.26 -2.78 7.01
C ARG A 24 2.81 -1.61 6.14
N ILE A 25 1.55 -1.22 6.27
CA ILE A 25 1.04 -0.01 5.62
C ILE A 25 1.63 1.22 6.34
N VAL A 26 2.43 2.01 5.63
CA VAL A 26 3.08 3.22 6.17
C VAL A 26 2.33 4.49 5.79
N ALA A 27 1.66 4.50 4.63
CA ALA A 27 0.87 5.64 4.15
C ALA A 27 -0.33 5.18 3.31
N PHE A 28 -1.35 6.06 3.22
CA PHE A 28 -2.51 5.88 2.37
C PHE A 28 -3.08 7.24 1.95
N GLY A 29 -3.85 7.26 0.85
CA GLY A 29 -4.36 8.48 0.22
C GLY A 29 -5.15 8.18 -1.05
N GLU A 30 -5.65 9.21 -1.71
CA GLU A 30 -6.45 9.06 -2.94
C GLU A 30 -5.57 9.01 -4.18
N THR A 31 -4.40 9.65 -4.14
CA THR A 31 -3.49 9.74 -5.27
C THR A 31 -2.12 9.14 -4.96
N THR A 32 -1.44 8.65 -6.00
CA THR A 32 -0.07 8.14 -5.89
C THR A 32 0.88 9.17 -5.31
N ARG A 33 0.78 10.43 -5.77
CA ARG A 33 1.62 11.52 -5.30
C ARG A 33 1.48 11.75 -3.79
N GLU A 34 0.26 11.86 -3.30
CA GLU A 34 -0.04 12.03 -1.87
C GLU A 34 0.53 10.87 -1.04
N VAL A 35 0.34 9.63 -1.49
CA VAL A 35 0.81 8.44 -0.78
C VAL A 35 2.33 8.40 -0.72
N LEU A 36 3.02 8.69 -1.82
CA LEU A 36 4.47 8.70 -1.86
C LEU A 36 5.06 9.84 -1.02
N GLU A 37 4.50 11.05 -1.08
CA GLU A 37 4.94 12.16 -0.24
C GLU A 37 4.79 11.83 1.26
N ARG A 38 3.68 11.19 1.65
CA ARG A 38 3.46 10.72 3.03
C ARG A 38 4.37 9.56 3.42
N ALA A 39 4.61 8.62 2.51
CA ALA A 39 5.52 7.50 2.75
C ALA A 39 6.94 8.01 3.00
N ARG A 40 7.46 8.91 2.15
CA ARG A 40 8.79 9.52 2.29
C ARG A 40 9.01 10.14 3.66
N LYS A 41 8.01 10.87 4.19
CA LYS A 41 8.09 11.48 5.52
C LYS A 41 8.19 10.46 6.66
N LYS A 42 7.63 9.25 6.47
CA LYS A 42 7.57 8.20 7.50
C LYS A 42 8.66 7.13 7.35
N THR A 43 9.25 7.01 6.16
CA THR A 43 10.19 5.94 5.82
C THR A 43 11.52 6.52 5.34
N ALA A 44 12.04 7.52 6.07
CA ALA A 44 13.28 8.23 5.72
C ALA A 44 14.50 7.32 5.48
N HIS A 45 14.46 6.06 5.93
CA HIS A 45 15.50 5.04 5.75
C HIS A 45 15.17 3.94 4.74
N SER A 46 13.96 3.91 4.17
CA SER A 46 13.58 2.86 3.21
C SER A 46 13.94 3.28 1.79
N GLN A 47 14.58 2.37 1.04
CA GLN A 47 14.87 2.62 -0.37
C GLN A 47 13.57 2.59 -1.18
N TRP A 48 13.47 3.41 -2.22
CA TRP A 48 12.26 3.48 -3.08
C TRP A 48 11.80 2.12 -3.62
N LYS A 49 12.76 1.21 -3.86
CA LYS A 49 12.50 -0.16 -4.34
C LYS A 49 11.75 -1.04 -3.32
N GLU A 50 11.70 -0.63 -2.06
CA GLU A 50 11.07 -1.37 -0.97
C GLU A 50 9.60 -0.97 -0.75
N ILE A 51 9.14 0.11 -1.40
CA ILE A 51 7.77 0.59 -1.26
C ILE A 51 6.90 -0.12 -2.28
N LEU A 52 6.05 -1.01 -1.79
CA LEU A 52 4.97 -1.60 -2.57
C LEU A 52 3.76 -0.67 -2.56
N LEU A 53 3.37 -0.16 -3.71
CA LEU A 53 2.17 0.68 -3.89
C LEU A 53 1.00 -0.17 -4.39
N ILE A 54 -0.13 -0.10 -3.69
CA ILE A 54 -1.32 -0.93 -3.98
C ILE A 54 -2.55 -0.04 -4.03
N THR A 55 -3.38 -0.20 -5.06
CA THR A 55 -4.74 0.36 -5.09
C THR A 55 -5.71 -0.63 -4.48
N VAL A 56 -6.43 -0.20 -3.44
CA VAL A 56 -7.42 -1.02 -2.76
C VAL A 56 -8.79 -0.76 -3.38
N PRO A 57 -9.48 -1.77 -3.91
CA PRO A 57 -10.80 -1.57 -4.50
C PRO A 57 -11.83 -1.14 -3.45
N ARG A 58 -12.85 -0.37 -3.86
CA ARG A 58 -13.94 0.06 -2.97
C ARG A 58 -14.86 -1.08 -2.53
N GLY A 59 -14.90 -2.17 -3.29
CA GLY A 59 -15.78 -3.31 -3.07
C GLY A 59 -15.10 -4.61 -3.49
N LEU A 60 -15.90 -5.68 -3.53
CA LEU A 60 -15.41 -7.00 -3.93
C LEU A 60 -14.79 -6.93 -5.34
N THR A 61 -13.51 -7.31 -5.46
CA THR A 61 -12.83 -7.44 -6.74
C THR A 61 -12.36 -8.87 -6.87
N VAL A 62 -12.81 -9.54 -7.94
CA VAL A 62 -12.46 -10.92 -8.23
C VAL A 62 -11.31 -10.90 -9.24
N VAL A 63 -10.20 -11.54 -8.88
CA VAL A 63 -9.05 -11.72 -9.78
C VAL A 63 -9.15 -13.10 -10.39
N TYR A 64 -9.42 -13.19 -11.69
CA TYR A 64 -9.34 -14.43 -12.44
C TYR A 64 -7.90 -14.66 -12.89
N ARG A 65 -7.33 -15.81 -12.54
CA ARG A 65 -6.02 -16.26 -13.03
C ARG A 65 -6.26 -17.37 -14.06
N LEU A 66 -6.00 -17.06 -15.33
CA LEU A 66 -5.96 -18.03 -16.41
C LEU A 66 -4.65 -18.81 -16.40
#